data_AF-A0A844ZCU3-F1
#
_entry.id   AF-A0A844ZCU3-F1
#
_cell.length_a   1.000
_cell.length_b   1.000
_cell.length_c   1.000
_cell.angle_alpha   90.00
_cell.angle_beta   90.00
_cell.angle_gamma   90.00
#
_symmetry.space_group_name_H-M   'P 1'
#
loop_
_entity.id
_entity.type
_entity.pdbx_description
1 polymer ?
#
loop_
_entity_poly.entity_id
_entity_poly.type
_entity_poly.pdbx_seq_one_letter_code
_entity_poly.pdbx_strand_id
1 'polypeptide(L)'
;MERLCQLPRLWQSLRTNRSGISIVEFALVLPVLLTLGLYGTEIARMATINMTVSQIALSVADNASRLGQTDNAAVAPTITEGNVDAVLAGALRDGQSIGLEANGRIILSSLEYDDFTDSQFIAWQRCRGNREFDSAYGNDTTDNGLNGSPIAGMGAGTTQITAQTGQAVMFVEIEYAYQALFENPFGSGDKILRKEAAFLIRDDRNLEPGLTGGSSGSSCSS
;
A
#
# COMPACT_ATOMS: atom_id res chain seq x y z
N MET A 1 -70.73 -36.04 21.23
CA MET A 1 -69.48 -36.26 21.99
C MET A 1 -68.39 -36.80 21.04
N GLU A 2 -67.96 -36.04 20.02
CA GLU A 2 -67.07 -36.55 18.95
C GLU A 2 -65.67 -35.90 18.89
N ARG A 3 -65.32 -35.02 19.84
CA ARG A 3 -64.10 -34.19 19.72
C ARG A 3 -62.81 -34.78 20.33
N LEU A 4 -62.85 -35.93 21.01
CA LEU A 4 -61.70 -36.44 21.76
C LEU A 4 -60.78 -37.41 20.98
N CYS A 5 -61.21 -37.92 19.82
CA CYS A 5 -60.48 -38.98 19.10
C CYS A 5 -59.48 -38.47 18.03
N GLN A 6 -59.41 -37.15 17.79
CA GLN A 6 -58.53 -36.57 16.75
C GLN A 6 -57.11 -36.22 17.26
N LEU A 7 -56.95 -36.01 18.57
CA LEU A 7 -55.68 -35.66 19.21
C LEU A 7 -54.55 -36.70 19.04
N PRO A 8 -54.77 -38.03 19.24
CA PRO A 8 -53.66 -38.99 19.16
C PRO A 8 -53.14 -39.16 17.72
N ARG A 9 -54.00 -39.02 16.71
CA ARG A 9 -53.60 -39.11 15.28
C ARG A 9 -52.73 -37.94 14.84
N LEU A 10 -53.02 -36.73 15.33
CA LEU A 10 -52.22 -35.52 15.07
C LEU A 10 -50.82 -35.64 15.67
N TRP A 11 -50.73 -36.17 16.89
CA TRP A 11 -49.45 -36.46 17.55
C TRP A 11 -48.63 -37.52 16.82
N GLN A 12 -49.26 -38.58 16.32
CA GLN A 12 -48.58 -39.62 15.56
C GLN A 12 -48.12 -39.11 14.18
N SER A 13 -48.92 -38.26 13.53
CA SER A 13 -48.59 -37.57 12.27
C SER A 13 -47.43 -36.56 12.41
N LEU A 14 -47.37 -35.82 13.52
CA LEU A 14 -46.22 -34.96 13.82
C LEU A 14 -44.96 -35.79 14.10
N ARG A 15 -45.09 -36.92 14.79
CA ARG A 15 -43.96 -37.80 15.13
C ARG A 15 -43.38 -38.56 13.93
N THR A 16 -44.15 -38.78 12.88
CA THR A 16 -43.69 -39.37 11.61
C THR A 16 -43.27 -38.34 10.56
N ASN A 17 -43.47 -37.04 10.81
CA ASN A 17 -43.10 -35.98 9.87
C ASN A 17 -41.59 -35.72 9.88
N ARG A 18 -40.88 -36.38 8.96
CA ARG A 18 -39.43 -36.19 8.73
C ARG A 18 -39.09 -35.06 7.75
N SER A 19 -40.09 -34.51 7.07
CA SER A 19 -39.91 -33.50 6.01
C SER A 19 -39.33 -32.16 6.50
N GLY A 20 -39.54 -31.80 7.78
CA GLY A 20 -39.01 -30.57 8.37
C GLY A 20 -37.62 -30.70 9.00
N ILE A 21 -37.13 -31.92 9.25
CA ILE A 21 -35.86 -32.15 9.95
C ILE A 21 -34.68 -31.63 9.11
N SER A 22 -34.67 -31.92 7.80
CA SER A 22 -33.62 -31.47 6.89
C SER A 22 -33.54 -29.95 6.76
N ILE A 23 -34.68 -29.25 6.86
CA ILE A 23 -34.71 -27.77 6.84
C ILE A 23 -34.10 -27.22 8.13
N VAL A 24 -34.39 -27.82 9.28
CA VAL A 24 -33.82 -27.40 10.57
C VAL A 24 -32.32 -27.69 10.65
N GLU A 25 -31.89 -28.87 10.20
CA GLU A 25 -30.46 -29.21 10.13
C GLU A 25 -29.69 -28.25 9.21
N PHE A 26 -30.23 -27.93 8.04
CA PHE A 26 -29.65 -26.93 7.15
C PHE A 26 -29.62 -25.53 7.79
N ALA A 27 -30.73 -25.11 8.42
CA ALA A 27 -30.82 -23.82 9.10
C ALA A 27 -29.81 -23.68 10.25
N LEU A 28 -29.44 -24.78 10.92
CA LEU A 28 -28.43 -24.78 11.98
C LEU A 28 -27.00 -24.72 11.43
N VAL A 29 -26.73 -25.33 10.28
CA VAL A 29 -25.39 -25.35 9.66
C VAL A 29 -25.12 -24.09 8.82
N LEU A 30 -26.15 -23.49 8.24
CA LEU A 30 -26.05 -22.33 7.35
C LEU A 30 -25.27 -21.16 7.98
N PRO A 31 -25.49 -20.72 9.24
CA PRO A 31 -24.73 -19.62 9.83
C PRO A 31 -23.23 -19.91 9.93
N VAL A 32 -22.86 -21.16 10.20
CA VAL A 32 -21.45 -21.58 10.27
C VAL A 32 -20.82 -21.55 8.87
N LEU A 33 -21.51 -22.05 7.86
CA LEU A 33 -21.01 -22.02 6.47
C LEU A 33 -20.90 -20.58 5.95
N LEU A 34 -21.88 -19.73 6.25
CA LEU A 34 -21.86 -18.32 5.86
C LEU A 34 -20.71 -17.56 6.53
N THR A 35 -20.52 -17.74 7.83
CA THR A 35 -19.43 -17.06 8.56
C THR A 35 -18.06 -17.46 8.03
N LEU A 36 -17.82 -18.76 7.79
CA LEU A 36 -16.58 -19.23 7.19
C LEU A 36 -16.38 -18.72 5.76
N GLY A 37 -17.44 -18.68 4.95
CA GLY A 37 -17.40 -18.17 3.58
C GLY A 37 -17.05 -16.68 3.53
N LEU A 38 -17.77 -15.85 4.29
CA LEU A 38 -17.55 -14.40 4.36
C LEU A 38 -16.18 -14.05 4.96
N TYR A 39 -15.74 -14.79 5.98
CA TYR A 39 -14.41 -14.59 6.56
C TYR A 39 -13.31 -14.97 5.57
N GLY A 40 -13.46 -16.11 4.89
CA GLY A 40 -12.49 -16.56 3.89
C GLY A 40 -12.33 -15.58 2.73
N THR A 41 -13.43 -15.01 2.24
CA THR A 41 -13.39 -14.00 1.16
C THR A 41 -12.73 -12.70 1.61
N GLU A 42 -12.99 -12.26 2.84
CA GLU A 42 -12.37 -11.07 3.43
C GLU A 42 -10.84 -11.22 3.53
N ILE A 43 -10.38 -12.35 4.06
CA ILE A 43 -8.93 -12.65 4.17
C ILE A 43 -8.29 -12.75 2.79
N ALA A 44 -8.94 -13.43 1.84
CA ALA A 44 -8.44 -13.53 0.47
C ALA A 44 -8.28 -12.14 -0.18
N ARG A 45 -9.30 -11.27 -0.05
CA ARG A 45 -9.25 -9.90 -0.57
C ARG A 45 -8.13 -9.10 0.08
N MET A 46 -7.99 -9.18 1.41
CA MET A 46 -6.92 -8.49 2.14
C MET A 46 -5.54 -8.93 1.66
N ALA A 47 -5.34 -10.23 1.46
CA ALA A 47 -4.09 -10.77 0.93
C ALA A 47 -3.81 -10.26 -0.49
N THR A 48 -4.82 -10.23 -1.37
CA THR A 48 -4.69 -9.69 -2.74
C THR A 48 -4.31 -8.22 -2.72
N ILE A 49 -5.01 -7.38 -1.95
CA ILE A 49 -4.71 -5.93 -1.88
C ILE A 49 -3.31 -5.71 -1.30
N ASN A 50 -2.93 -6.45 -0.25
CA ASN A 50 -1.59 -6.36 0.34
C ASN A 50 -0.48 -6.68 -0.68
N MET A 51 -0.70 -7.67 -1.56
CA MET A 51 0.21 -7.99 -2.65
C MET A 51 0.22 -6.89 -3.73
N THR A 52 -0.95 -6.39 -4.14
CA THR A 52 -1.08 -5.31 -5.13
C THR A 52 -0.34 -4.06 -4.69
N VAL A 53 -0.54 -3.60 -3.45
CA VAL A 53 0.18 -2.41 -2.91
C VAL A 53 1.69 -2.64 -2.93
N SER A 54 2.15 -3.87 -2.60
CA SER A 54 3.57 -4.22 -2.67
C SER A 54 4.13 -4.19 -4.09
N GLN A 55 3.37 -4.66 -5.08
CA GLN A 55 3.77 -4.64 -6.49
C GLN A 55 3.83 -3.21 -7.02
N ILE A 56 2.89 -2.34 -6.62
CA ILE A 56 2.92 -0.91 -6.97
C ILE A 56 4.17 -0.26 -6.37
N ALA A 57 4.49 -0.49 -5.10
CA ALA A 57 5.69 0.06 -4.48
C ALA A 57 6.97 -0.35 -5.24
N LEU A 58 7.10 -1.64 -5.57
CA LEU A 58 8.21 -2.16 -6.36
C LEU A 58 8.27 -1.54 -7.76
N SER A 59 7.14 -1.43 -8.45
CA SER A 59 7.05 -0.84 -9.79
C SER A 59 7.41 0.64 -9.79
N VAL A 60 6.96 1.40 -8.78
CA VAL A 60 7.30 2.83 -8.65
C VAL A 60 8.79 3.00 -8.41
N ALA A 61 9.37 2.21 -7.52
CA ALA A 61 10.79 2.29 -7.22
C ALA A 61 11.65 1.89 -8.44
N ASP A 62 11.28 0.83 -9.17
CA ASP A 62 11.97 0.44 -10.42
C ASP A 62 11.83 1.53 -11.51
N ASN A 63 10.62 2.03 -11.76
CA ASN A 63 10.39 3.09 -12.74
C ASN A 63 11.14 4.39 -12.38
N ALA A 64 11.14 4.77 -11.10
CA ALA A 64 11.89 5.93 -10.60
C ALA A 64 13.40 5.74 -10.78
N SER A 65 13.93 4.54 -10.52
CA SER A 65 15.37 4.25 -10.65
C SER A 65 15.91 4.34 -12.08
N ARG A 66 14.99 4.36 -13.05
CA ARG A 66 15.26 4.43 -14.49
C ARG A 66 14.93 5.81 -15.10
N LEU A 67 14.50 6.77 -14.29
CA LEU A 67 14.32 8.14 -14.76
C LEU A 67 15.68 8.77 -15.12
N GLY A 68 15.70 9.54 -16.20
CA GLY A 68 16.95 10.11 -16.75
C GLY A 68 17.69 9.19 -17.72
N GLN A 69 17.32 7.91 -17.89
CA GLN A 69 18.05 6.99 -18.80
C GLN A 69 18.05 7.39 -20.29
N THR A 70 17.25 8.36 -20.72
CA THR A 70 17.04 8.68 -22.15
C THR A 70 17.68 9.99 -22.64
N ASP A 71 18.41 10.69 -21.78
CA ASP A 71 19.17 11.87 -22.21
C ASP A 71 20.44 11.43 -22.92
N ASN A 72 20.38 11.33 -24.26
CA ASN A 72 21.54 11.06 -25.14
C ASN A 72 22.54 12.23 -25.21
N ALA A 73 22.54 13.12 -24.21
CA ALA A 73 23.49 14.22 -24.13
C ALA A 73 24.84 13.70 -23.62
N ALA A 74 25.94 14.32 -24.05
CA ALA A 74 27.28 14.05 -23.50
C ALA A 74 27.45 14.47 -22.01
N VAL A 75 26.35 14.73 -21.31
CA VAL A 75 26.23 15.24 -19.95
C VAL A 75 25.29 14.31 -19.18
N ALA A 76 25.63 13.99 -17.93
CA ALA A 76 24.82 13.11 -17.10
C ALA A 76 23.35 13.61 -17.00
N PRO A 77 22.34 12.75 -17.23
CA PRO A 77 20.93 13.12 -17.26
C PRO A 77 20.48 13.77 -15.95
N THR A 78 19.55 14.73 -16.04
CA THR A 78 18.91 15.33 -14.86
C THR A 78 17.42 15.00 -14.85
N ILE A 79 16.90 14.63 -13.69
CA ILE A 79 15.47 14.33 -13.56
C ILE A 79 14.66 15.62 -13.38
N THR A 80 13.45 15.62 -13.96
CA THR A 80 12.53 16.75 -13.85
C THR A 80 11.31 16.43 -13.00
N GLU A 81 10.70 17.46 -12.42
CA GLU A 81 9.43 17.39 -11.69
C GLU A 81 8.33 16.67 -12.49
N GLY A 82 8.26 16.93 -13.80
CA GLY A 82 7.30 16.26 -14.69
C GLY A 82 7.56 14.77 -14.85
N ASN A 83 8.82 14.32 -14.80
CA ASN A 83 9.14 12.89 -14.86
C ASN A 83 8.71 12.16 -13.59
N VAL A 84 8.98 12.76 -12.43
CA VAL A 84 8.57 12.18 -11.14
C VAL A 84 7.05 12.17 -11.02
N ASP A 85 6.37 13.25 -11.43
CA ASP A 85 4.91 13.31 -11.46
C ASP A 85 4.30 12.25 -12.38
N ALA A 86 4.87 12.01 -13.56
CA ALA A 86 4.40 10.98 -14.48
C ALA A 86 4.48 9.57 -13.87
N VAL A 87 5.57 9.25 -13.16
CA VAL A 87 5.73 7.96 -12.46
C VAL A 87 4.67 7.80 -11.38
N LEU A 88 4.48 8.82 -10.55
CA LEU A 88 3.50 8.76 -9.46
C LEU A 88 2.05 8.76 -9.98
N ALA A 89 1.76 9.49 -11.06
CA ALA A 89 0.46 9.45 -11.73
C ALA A 89 0.18 8.06 -12.33
N GLY A 90 1.19 7.43 -12.94
CA GLY A 90 1.11 6.03 -13.40
C GLY A 90 0.78 5.07 -12.26
N ALA A 91 1.41 5.24 -11.09
CA ALA A 91 1.14 4.42 -9.91
C ALA A 91 -0.31 4.53 -9.41
N LEU A 92 -0.90 5.73 -9.45
CA LEU A 92 -2.32 5.92 -9.12
C LEU A 92 -3.24 5.21 -10.13
N ARG A 93 -2.85 5.14 -11.40
CA ARG A 93 -3.57 4.36 -12.42
C ARG A 93 -3.48 2.86 -12.15
N ASP A 94 -2.31 2.35 -11.81
CA ASP A 94 -2.12 0.94 -11.46
C ASP A 94 -2.94 0.56 -10.21
N GLY A 95 -3.02 1.48 -9.24
CA GLY A 95 -3.81 1.34 -8.03
C GLY A 95 -5.30 1.68 -8.15
N GLN A 96 -5.82 1.99 -9.35
CA GLN A 96 -7.20 2.45 -9.51
C GLN A 96 -8.22 1.40 -9.05
N SER A 97 -7.95 0.12 -9.32
CA SER A 97 -8.84 -0.99 -8.95
C SER A 97 -9.03 -1.16 -7.43
N ILE A 98 -8.08 -0.66 -6.64
CA ILE A 98 -8.14 -0.64 -5.18
C ILE A 98 -8.48 0.75 -4.64
N GLY A 99 -8.67 1.77 -5.49
CA GLY A 99 -8.91 3.14 -5.04
C GLY A 99 -7.72 3.74 -4.30
N LEU A 100 -6.50 3.46 -4.77
CA LEU A 100 -5.26 3.92 -4.13
C LEU A 100 -5.21 5.44 -3.92
N GLU A 101 -5.71 6.22 -4.88
CA GLU A 101 -5.75 7.69 -4.77
C GLU A 101 -6.60 8.16 -3.58
N ALA A 102 -7.74 7.53 -3.33
CA ALA A 102 -8.64 7.94 -2.24
C ALA A 102 -8.21 7.38 -0.87
N ASN A 103 -7.71 6.14 -0.86
CA ASN A 103 -7.50 5.39 0.38
C ASN A 103 -6.02 5.24 0.78
N GLY A 104 -5.10 5.72 -0.04
CA GLY A 104 -3.67 5.63 0.22
C GLY A 104 -2.90 6.88 -0.19
N ARG A 105 -1.60 6.84 0.11
CA ARG A 105 -0.62 7.82 -0.33
C ARG A 105 0.68 7.10 -0.64
N ILE A 106 1.34 7.57 -1.67
CA ILE A 106 2.65 7.14 -2.14
C ILE A 106 3.61 8.28 -1.81
N ILE A 107 4.74 7.95 -1.23
CA ILE A 107 5.88 8.86 -1.02
C ILE A 107 7.06 8.25 -1.75
N LEU A 108 7.66 9.00 -2.66
CA LEU A 108 8.88 8.64 -3.37
C LEU A 108 9.99 9.60 -2.95
N SER A 109 11.08 9.06 -2.42
CA SER A 109 12.24 9.79 -1.90
C SER A 109 13.51 9.42 -2.68
N SER A 110 14.39 10.39 -2.88
CA SER A 110 15.77 10.15 -3.35
C SER A 110 16.72 10.20 -2.16
N LEU A 111 17.13 9.02 -1.71
CA LEU A 111 18.17 8.89 -0.69
C LEU A 111 19.54 8.98 -1.36
N GLU A 112 20.37 9.89 -0.87
CA GLU A 112 21.70 10.19 -1.39
C GLU A 112 22.71 10.25 -0.24
N TYR A 113 24.00 10.25 -0.59
CA TYR A 113 25.09 10.30 0.37
C TYR A 113 25.92 11.57 0.17
N ASP A 114 26.15 12.30 1.26
CA ASP A 114 27.05 13.45 1.27
C ASP A 114 28.41 13.05 1.86
N ASP A 115 29.44 13.02 1.00
CA ASP A 115 30.82 12.71 1.39
C ASP A 115 31.42 13.76 2.33
N PHE A 116 30.92 14.99 2.32
CA PHE A 116 31.49 16.06 3.13
C PHE A 116 31.09 15.93 4.60
N THR A 117 29.83 15.58 4.86
CA THR A 117 29.30 15.36 6.21
C THR A 117 29.22 13.90 6.62
N ASP A 118 29.63 12.96 5.75
CA ASP A 118 29.60 11.51 5.98
C ASP A 118 28.19 11.01 6.37
N SER A 119 27.15 11.56 5.71
CA SER A 119 25.76 11.40 6.14
C SER A 119 24.82 11.04 4.98
N GLN A 120 23.82 10.21 5.27
CA GLN A 120 22.72 9.94 4.33
C GLN A 120 21.69 11.06 4.40
N PHE A 121 21.10 11.40 3.27
CA PHE A 121 20.08 12.44 3.23
C PHE A 121 19.03 12.25 2.13
N ILE A 122 17.85 12.81 2.35
CA ILE A 122 16.77 12.90 1.36
C ILE A 122 17.01 14.15 0.52
N ALA A 123 17.44 13.96 -0.73
CA ALA A 123 17.70 15.05 -1.66
C ALA A 123 16.42 15.71 -2.17
N TRP A 124 15.36 14.92 -2.37
CA TRP A 124 14.02 15.37 -2.74
C TRP A 124 12.99 14.30 -2.42
N GLN A 125 11.72 14.72 -2.26
CA GLN A 125 10.63 13.82 -1.94
C GLN A 125 9.30 14.26 -2.58
N ARG A 126 8.59 13.35 -3.27
CA ARG A 126 7.30 13.66 -3.90
C ARG A 126 6.21 12.68 -3.51
N CYS A 127 4.99 13.19 -3.37
CA CYS A 127 3.84 12.51 -2.82
C CYS A 127 2.62 12.55 -3.74
N ARG A 128 1.83 11.47 -3.75
CA ARG A 128 0.52 11.38 -4.43
C ARG A 128 -0.47 10.55 -3.61
N GLY A 129 -1.75 10.90 -3.69
CA GLY A 129 -2.85 10.26 -2.94
C GLY A 129 -3.39 11.13 -1.81
N ASN A 130 -4.62 10.86 -1.41
CA ASN A 130 -5.41 11.70 -0.51
C ASN A 130 -5.23 11.35 0.97
N ARG A 131 -4.64 10.18 1.27
CA ARG A 131 -4.40 9.78 2.66
C ARG A 131 -3.27 10.61 3.24
N GLU A 132 -3.49 11.23 4.39
CA GLU A 132 -2.43 11.95 5.10
C GLU A 132 -1.60 10.97 5.95
N PHE A 133 -0.34 10.78 5.56
CA PHE A 133 0.70 10.19 6.39
C PHE A 133 2.06 10.79 6.03
N ASP A 134 2.96 10.85 7.01
CA ASP A 134 4.32 11.34 6.83
C ASP A 134 5.30 10.19 6.64
N SER A 135 6.38 10.45 5.91
CA SER A 135 7.48 9.49 5.78
C SER A 135 8.08 9.19 7.14
N ALA A 136 8.43 7.92 7.38
CA ALA A 136 9.11 7.54 8.62
C ALA A 136 10.57 8.01 8.69
N TYR A 137 11.10 8.57 7.61
CA TYR A 137 12.52 8.90 7.45
C TYR A 137 12.76 10.41 7.32
N GLY A 138 11.71 11.22 7.49
CA GLY A 138 11.79 12.68 7.39
C GLY A 138 11.27 13.23 6.06
N ASN A 139 11.69 14.44 5.71
CA ASN A 139 11.22 15.17 4.52
C ASN A 139 12.39 15.81 3.78
N ASP A 140 12.18 16.31 2.57
CA ASP A 140 13.23 16.95 1.75
C ASP A 140 13.54 18.40 2.11
N THR A 141 13.05 18.89 3.25
CA THR A 141 13.24 20.28 3.70
C THR A 141 13.99 20.36 5.03
N THR A 142 13.26 20.23 6.15
CA THR A 142 13.76 20.55 7.50
C THR A 142 14.31 19.36 8.26
N ASP A 143 13.94 18.14 7.85
CA ASP A 143 14.32 16.88 8.50
C ASP A 143 14.78 15.88 7.44
N ASN A 144 15.86 16.23 6.72
CA ASN A 144 16.29 15.51 5.53
C ASN A 144 17.54 14.66 5.76
N GLY A 145 18.09 14.58 6.98
CA GLY A 145 19.33 13.85 7.26
C GLY A 145 20.57 14.73 7.37
N LEU A 146 20.66 15.81 6.56
CA LEU A 146 21.67 16.87 6.76
C LEU A 146 21.16 17.95 7.71
N ASN A 147 19.88 18.27 7.59
CA ASN A 147 19.14 19.11 8.50
C ASN A 147 18.22 18.23 9.33
N GLY A 148 18.11 18.52 10.62
CA GLY A 148 17.29 17.72 11.53
C GLY A 148 17.97 16.43 11.97
N SER A 149 17.23 15.33 11.93
CA SER A 149 17.64 14.04 12.46
C SER A 149 18.51 13.29 11.44
N PRO A 150 19.64 12.69 11.86
CA PRO A 150 20.49 11.92 10.95
C PRO A 150 19.77 10.66 10.47
N ILE A 151 19.94 10.33 9.18
CA ILE A 151 19.41 9.11 8.58
C ILE A 151 20.52 8.06 8.58
N ALA A 152 20.33 6.95 9.29
CA ALA A 152 21.28 5.82 9.24
C ALA A 152 21.10 4.97 7.97
N GLY A 153 19.88 4.95 7.43
CA GLY A 153 19.45 4.20 6.27
C GLY A 153 17.92 4.16 6.22
N MET A 154 17.36 3.74 5.10
CA MET A 154 15.91 3.61 4.92
C MET A 154 15.48 2.15 4.83
N GLY A 155 14.27 1.84 5.30
CA GLY A 155 13.72 0.48 5.30
C GLY A 155 13.37 -0.01 6.70
N ALA A 156 12.21 -0.65 6.81
CA ALA A 156 11.80 -1.34 8.02
C ALA A 156 12.68 -2.57 8.30
N GLY A 157 13.08 -2.75 9.56
CA GLY A 157 13.82 -3.93 10.02
C GLY A 157 15.30 -3.65 10.29
N THR A 158 16.11 -4.71 10.35
CA THR A 158 17.54 -4.61 10.72
C THR A 158 18.45 -4.35 9.53
N THR A 159 17.96 -4.56 8.31
CA THR A 159 18.72 -4.35 7.06
C THR A 159 18.15 -3.13 6.37
N GLN A 160 18.81 -2.00 6.55
CA GLN A 160 18.43 -0.74 5.91
C GLN A 160 19.26 -0.53 4.64
N ILE A 161 18.68 0.14 3.66
CA ILE A 161 19.37 0.56 2.45
C ILE A 161 20.05 1.91 2.69
N THR A 162 21.25 2.05 2.15
CA THR A 162 22.07 3.26 2.19
C THR A 162 22.53 3.57 0.77
N ALA A 163 22.55 4.85 0.41
CA ALA A 163 23.23 5.31 -0.78
C ALA A 163 24.75 5.29 -0.57
N GLN A 164 25.48 5.16 -1.68
CA GLN A 164 26.93 5.33 -1.74
C GLN A 164 27.24 6.67 -2.40
N THR A 165 28.46 7.15 -2.23
CA THR A 165 29.01 8.30 -2.96
C THR A 165 28.68 8.25 -4.45
N GLY A 166 28.08 9.33 -4.98
CA GLY A 166 27.73 9.44 -6.40
C GLY A 166 26.59 8.53 -6.86
N GLN A 167 25.89 7.86 -5.93
CA GLN A 167 24.73 7.02 -6.19
C GLN A 167 23.52 7.55 -5.43
N ALA A 168 22.33 7.21 -5.92
CA ALA A 168 21.09 7.43 -5.18
C ALA A 168 20.25 6.16 -5.12
N VAL A 169 19.43 6.07 -4.09
CA VAL A 169 18.43 5.02 -3.91
C VAL A 169 17.05 5.67 -4.03
N MET A 170 16.24 5.18 -4.98
CA MET A 170 14.83 5.53 -5.05
C MET A 170 14.09 4.70 -4.01
N PHE A 171 13.60 5.37 -2.98
CA PHE A 171 12.90 4.74 -1.87
C PHE A 171 11.42 5.12 -1.88
N VAL A 172 10.55 4.12 -1.84
CA VAL A 172 9.10 4.29 -1.92
C VAL A 172 8.46 3.81 -0.62
N GLU A 173 7.58 4.63 -0.07
CA GLU A 173 6.65 4.28 0.99
C GLU A 173 5.22 4.38 0.46
N ILE A 174 4.42 3.33 0.65
CA ILE A 174 2.99 3.38 0.40
C ILE A 174 2.26 3.01 1.68
N GLU A 175 1.37 3.89 2.12
CA GLU A 175 0.39 3.60 3.15
C GLU A 175 -1.00 3.53 2.53
N TYR A 176 -1.73 2.45 2.80
CA TYR A 176 -3.06 2.22 2.26
C TYR A 176 -4.03 1.75 3.35
N ALA A 177 -5.15 2.47 3.50
CA ALA A 177 -6.25 2.10 4.38
C ALA A 177 -7.12 1.03 3.73
N TYR A 178 -7.02 -0.20 4.23
CA TYR A 178 -7.80 -1.32 3.74
C TYR A 178 -9.30 -1.11 3.96
N GLN A 179 -10.05 -1.23 2.86
CA GLN A 179 -11.51 -1.15 2.83
C GLN A 179 -12.09 -2.57 2.87
N ALA A 180 -12.67 -2.92 4.02
CA ALA A 180 -13.32 -4.20 4.23
C ALA A 180 -14.58 -4.34 3.37
N LEU A 181 -14.92 -5.55 2.92
CA LEU A 181 -16.19 -5.78 2.19
C LEU A 181 -17.39 -5.78 3.11
N PHE A 182 -17.18 -6.20 4.35
CA PHE A 182 -18.22 -6.33 5.35
C PHE A 182 -17.86 -5.43 6.53
N GLU A 183 -18.82 -4.68 7.05
CA GLU A 183 -18.63 -3.85 8.24
C GLU A 183 -18.38 -4.74 9.46
N ASN A 184 -17.15 -4.72 9.96
CA ASN A 184 -16.74 -5.37 11.21
C ASN A 184 -17.28 -6.80 11.43
N PRO A 185 -17.15 -7.75 10.49
CA PRO A 185 -17.73 -9.07 10.67
C PRO A 185 -17.01 -9.86 11.78
N PHE A 186 -15.73 -9.55 12.07
CA PHE A 186 -14.89 -10.32 13.00
C PHE A 186 -13.76 -9.51 13.69
N GLY A 187 -13.94 -8.22 13.92
CA GLY A 187 -12.88 -7.38 14.52
C GLY A 187 -11.68 -7.15 13.60
N SER A 188 -11.85 -7.37 12.29
CA SER A 188 -10.81 -7.14 11.28
C SER A 188 -10.48 -5.65 11.11
N GLY A 189 -11.37 -4.74 11.53
CA GLY A 189 -11.13 -3.30 11.71
C GLY A 189 -10.57 -2.57 10.50
N ASP A 190 -10.41 -1.25 10.65
CA ASP A 190 -9.60 -0.48 9.72
C ASP A 190 -8.16 -0.95 9.84
N LYS A 191 -7.62 -1.56 8.76
CA LYS A 191 -6.23 -2.00 8.69
C LYS A 191 -5.43 -1.05 7.82
N ILE A 192 -4.30 -0.61 8.33
CA ILE A 192 -3.33 0.16 7.57
C ILE A 192 -2.29 -0.81 7.01
N LEU A 193 -2.17 -0.84 5.69
CA LEU A 193 -1.16 -1.61 4.98
C LEU A 193 -0.02 -0.67 4.60
N ARG A 194 1.16 -0.90 5.18
CA ARG A 194 2.39 -0.19 4.84
C ARG A 194 3.28 -1.08 3.98
N LYS A 195 3.80 -0.51 2.88
CA LYS A 195 4.74 -1.17 1.97
C LYS A 195 5.88 -0.24 1.65
N GLU A 196 7.07 -0.83 1.59
CA GLU A 196 8.31 -0.13 1.30
C GLU A 196 9.05 -0.88 0.18
N ALA A 197 9.67 -0.13 -0.72
CA ALA A 197 10.49 -0.67 -1.79
C ALA A 197 11.65 0.27 -2.09
N ALA A 198 12.79 -0.29 -2.46
CA ALA A 198 13.99 0.46 -2.76
C ALA A 198 14.69 -0.09 -4.00
N PHE A 199 15.13 0.79 -4.89
CA PHE A 199 15.99 0.44 -6.03
C PHE A 199 17.12 1.46 -6.14
N LEU A 200 18.35 0.96 -6.32
CA LEU A 200 19.49 1.78 -6.70
C LEU A 200 19.27 2.32 -8.13
N ILE A 201 19.64 3.57 -8.36
CA ILE A 201 19.73 4.10 -9.73
C ILE A 201 20.74 3.25 -10.51
N ARG A 202 20.39 2.94 -11.76
CA ARG A 202 21.18 2.01 -12.59
C ARG A 202 22.30 2.66 -13.40
N ASP A 203 22.27 3.98 -13.61
CA ASP A 203 23.21 4.73 -14.46
C ASP A 203 23.75 5.99 -13.78
N ASP A 204 24.81 6.57 -14.34
CA ASP A 204 25.41 7.82 -13.89
C ASP A 204 24.45 9.01 -14.10
N ARG A 205 23.70 9.37 -13.06
CA ARG A 205 22.82 10.56 -13.02
C ARG A 205 23.62 11.76 -12.52
N ASN A 206 23.32 12.96 -13.03
CA ASN A 206 23.80 14.17 -12.36
C ASN A 206 22.95 14.42 -11.11
N LEU A 207 23.54 14.23 -9.93
CA LEU A 207 22.89 14.43 -8.64
C LEU A 207 23.03 15.88 -8.13
N GLU A 208 24.01 16.64 -8.62
CA GLU A 208 24.30 18.00 -8.15
C GLU A 208 23.11 18.98 -8.24
N PRO A 209 22.36 19.06 -9.36
CA PRO A 209 21.22 19.98 -9.45
C PRO A 209 19.97 19.46 -8.72
N GLY A 210 19.98 18.21 -8.22
CA GLY A 210 18.79 17.57 -7.64
C GLY A 210 17.64 17.43 -8.64
N LEU A 211 16.41 17.55 -8.13
CA LEU A 211 15.19 17.53 -8.95
C LEU A 211 14.95 18.91 -9.59
N THR A 212 14.86 18.94 -10.92
CA THR A 212 14.78 20.19 -11.69
C THR A 212 13.39 20.44 -12.29
N GLY A 213 13.09 21.68 -12.66
CA GLY A 213 11.77 22.06 -13.21
C GLY A 213 10.86 22.74 -12.19
N GLY A 214 9.81 23.41 -12.69
CA GLY A 214 8.88 24.18 -11.85
C GLY A 214 8.02 23.28 -10.94
N SER A 215 7.49 23.86 -9.85
CA SER A 215 6.71 23.16 -8.84
C SER A 215 5.60 22.29 -9.46
N SER A 216 5.68 20.99 -9.24
CA SER A 216 4.61 20.04 -9.52
C SER A 216 3.62 20.04 -8.34
N GLY A 217 2.39 19.57 -8.59
CA GLY A 217 1.42 19.36 -7.50
C GLY A 217 1.79 18.21 -6.56
N SER A 218 2.96 17.56 -6.72
CA SER A 218 3.41 16.39 -5.94
C SER A 218 4.38 16.72 -4.83
N SER A 219 4.53 17.98 -4.45
CA SER A 219 5.18 18.31 -3.18
C SER A 219 4.49 17.59 -2.03
N CYS A 220 5.30 17.00 -1.13
CA CYS A 220 4.78 16.42 0.10
C CYS A 220 4.44 17.57 1.06
N SER A 221 3.15 17.75 1.39
CA SER A 221 2.80 18.52 2.57
C SER A 221 3.16 17.69 3.81
N SER A 222 4.02 18.26 4.64
CA SER A 222 4.29 17.87 6.03
C SER A 222 3.15 18.30 6.95
#